data_AF-A0A2E0GTG9-F1
#
_entry.id   AF-A0A2E0GTG9-F1
#
_cell.length_a   1.000
_cell.length_b   1.000
_cell.length_c   1.000
_cell.angle_alpha   90.00
_cell.angle_beta   90.00
_cell.angle_gamma   90.00
#
_symmetry.space_group_name_H-M   'P 1'
#
loop_
_entity.id
_entity.type
_entity.pdbx_description
1 polymer ?
#
loop_
_entity_poly.entity_id
_entity_poly.type
_entity_poly.pdbx_seq_one_letter_code
_entity_poly.pdbx_strand_id
1 'polypeptide(L)'
;MEILWDYGPLTKEGVAGKLSSLKNVRAVPSPHSLSALLSKNPQIVAVGSEKVENAVGTKASHLLYDVDREVILSKDDIVYTRSPTVMTPKQREKAQQCTCGRIRILPPESDICLTCMRKPQ
;
A
#
# COMPACT_ATOMS: atom_id res chain seq x y z
N MET A 1 -2.49 4.22 -0.94
CA MET A 1 -1.09 4.45 -1.36
C MET A 1 -0.66 5.87 -1.10
N GLU A 2 -1.21 6.86 -1.82
CA GLU A 2 -0.79 8.27 -1.67
C GLU A 2 -0.85 8.80 -0.23
N ILE A 3 -1.92 8.49 0.51
CA ILE A 3 -2.03 8.89 1.93
C ILE A 3 -0.86 8.37 2.77
N LEU A 4 -0.51 7.09 2.66
CA LEU A 4 0.61 6.53 3.42
C LEU A 4 1.95 7.08 2.93
N TRP A 5 2.05 7.34 1.62
CA TRP A 5 3.24 7.97 1.06
C TRP A 5 3.49 9.36 1.64
N ASP A 6 2.46 10.21 1.64
CA ASP A 6 2.56 11.63 2.02
C ASP A 6 2.56 11.85 3.55
N TYR A 7 1.86 11.01 4.32
CA TYR A 7 1.70 11.18 5.78
C TYR A 7 2.46 10.14 6.62
N GLY A 8 3.08 9.14 5.99
CA GLY A 8 3.81 8.09 6.68
C GLY A 8 2.92 7.01 7.31
N PRO A 9 3.46 6.25 8.29
CA PRO A 9 2.77 5.16 8.95
C PRO A 9 1.49 5.59 9.65
N LEU A 10 0.38 4.90 9.40
CA LEU A 10 -0.91 5.17 10.01
C LEU A 10 -1.65 3.89 10.40
N THR A 11 -2.46 3.96 11.45
CA THR A 11 -3.46 2.92 11.74
C THR A 11 -4.58 2.94 10.69
N LYS A 12 -5.38 1.88 10.60
CA LYS A 12 -6.56 1.86 9.71
C LYS A 12 -7.51 3.04 10.02
N GLU A 13 -7.70 3.40 11.29
CA GLU A 13 -8.48 4.56 11.70
C GLU A 13 -7.83 5.87 11.24
N GLY A 14 -6.50 5.99 11.37
CA GLY A 14 -5.74 7.15 10.88
C GLY A 14 -5.89 7.34 9.36
N VAL A 15 -5.80 6.25 8.59
CA VAL A 15 -6.03 6.27 7.14
C VAL A 15 -7.47 6.69 6.83
N ALA A 16 -8.46 6.15 7.54
CA ALA A 16 -9.86 6.54 7.38
C ALA A 16 -10.08 8.04 7.66
N GLY A 17 -9.49 8.56 8.75
CA GLY A 17 -9.55 9.98 9.10
C GLY A 17 -8.93 10.87 8.02
N LYS A 18 -7.78 10.50 7.47
CA LYS A 18 -7.15 11.23 6.35
C LYS A 18 -7.99 11.16 5.07
N LEU A 19 -8.55 10.00 4.73
CA LEU A 19 -9.46 9.85 3.59
C LEU A 19 -10.68 10.77 3.73
N SER A 20 -11.29 10.84 4.92
CA SER A 20 -12.44 11.72 5.20
C SER A 20 -12.09 13.21 5.07
N SER A 21 -10.85 13.58 5.44
CA SER A 21 -10.39 14.98 5.34
C SER A 21 -10.12 15.42 3.89
N LEU A 22 -9.87 14.47 2.99
CA LEU A 22 -9.67 14.73 1.57
C LEU A 22 -11.03 14.82 0.86
N LYS A 23 -11.39 16.01 0.37
CA LYS A 23 -12.68 16.29 -0.32
C LYS A 23 -12.94 15.48 -1.60
N ASN A 24 -11.98 14.65 -2.02
CA ASN A 24 -12.02 13.90 -3.28
C ASN A 24 -12.47 12.44 -3.10
N VAL A 25 -12.77 12.00 -1.88
CA VAL A 25 -13.20 10.61 -1.60
C VAL A 25 -14.71 10.58 -1.41
N ARG A 26 -15.41 9.88 -2.32
CA ARG A 26 -16.89 9.80 -2.33
C ARG A 26 -17.46 9.09 -1.10
N ALA A 27 -16.75 8.09 -0.59
CA ALA A 27 -17.10 7.38 0.64
C ALA A 27 -15.85 6.73 1.24
N VAL A 28 -15.68 6.87 2.55
CA VAL A 28 -14.60 6.19 3.28
C VAL A 28 -15.05 4.77 3.61
N PRO A 29 -14.24 3.73 3.27
CA PRO A 29 -14.59 2.35 3.59
C PRO A 29 -14.73 2.13 5.10
N SER A 30 -15.52 1.12 5.49
CA SER A 30 -15.60 0.71 6.89
C SER A 30 -14.22 0.29 7.42
N PRO A 31 -13.96 0.39 8.74
CA PRO A 31 -12.67 -0.01 9.31
C PRO A 31 -12.27 -1.45 8.98
N HIS A 32 -13.24 -2.37 8.91
CA HIS A 32 -12.98 -3.76 8.55
C HIS A 32 -12.52 -3.90 7.09
N SER A 33 -13.24 -3.27 6.16
CA SER A 33 -12.88 -3.25 4.74
C SER A 33 -11.52 -2.59 4.51
N LEU A 34 -11.26 -1.48 5.21
CA LEU A 34 -9.99 -0.77 5.09
C LEU A 34 -8.82 -1.62 5.59
N SER A 35 -8.98 -2.32 6.72
CA SER A 35 -7.98 -3.27 7.20
C SER A 35 -7.68 -4.34 6.15
N ALA A 36 -8.71 -4.94 5.54
CA ALA A 36 -8.51 -5.95 4.50
C ALA A 36 -7.80 -5.39 3.26
N LEU A 37 -8.14 -4.16 2.84
CA LEU A 37 -7.50 -3.49 1.71
C LEU A 37 -6.03 -3.17 1.99
N LEU A 38 -5.72 -2.69 3.19
CA LEU A 38 -4.35 -2.36 3.60
C LEU A 38 -3.50 -3.64 3.69
N SER A 39 -3.98 -4.68 4.38
CA SER A 39 -3.22 -5.93 4.56
C SER A 39 -3.01 -6.74 3.28
N LYS A 40 -3.92 -6.64 2.30
CA LYS A 40 -3.81 -7.37 1.02
C LYS A 40 -3.08 -6.59 -0.06
N ASN A 41 -2.75 -5.32 0.17
CA ASN A 41 -2.05 -4.52 -0.82
C ASN A 41 -0.54 -4.83 -0.76
N PRO A 42 0.07 -5.39 -1.82
CA PRO A 42 1.47 -5.78 -1.80
C PRO A 42 2.46 -4.61 -1.75
N GLN A 43 1.97 -3.37 -1.84
CA GLN A 43 2.75 -2.15 -1.72
C GLN A 43 2.74 -1.58 -0.29
N ILE A 44 1.95 -2.18 0.62
CA ILE A 44 1.75 -1.74 1.99
C ILE A 44 2.24 -2.85 2.93
N VAL A 45 2.96 -2.46 3.98
CA VAL A 45 3.47 -3.37 5.02
C VAL A 45 3.07 -2.89 6.40
N ALA A 46 2.96 -3.82 7.35
CA ALA A 46 2.80 -3.48 8.76
C ALA A 46 4.19 -3.14 9.34
N VAL A 47 4.37 -1.90 9.78
CA VAL A 47 5.66 -1.40 10.31
C VAL A 47 5.70 -1.36 11.83
N GLY A 48 4.59 -1.67 12.49
CA GLY A 48 4.52 -1.72 13.95
C GLY A 48 3.08 -1.77 14.45
N SER A 49 2.90 -1.42 15.72
CA SER A 49 1.60 -1.30 16.35
C SER A 49 1.56 -0.16 17.36
N GLU A 50 0.43 0.51 17.45
CA GLU A 50 0.14 1.55 18.44
C GLU A 50 -0.91 1.04 19.44
N LYS A 51 -0.70 1.31 20.73
CA LYS A 51 -1.71 0.99 21.75
C LYS A 51 -2.71 2.13 21.83
N VAL A 52 -3.95 1.83 21.48
CA VAL A 52 -5.06 2.77 21.56
C VAL A 52 -5.90 2.42 22.78
N GLU A 53 -6.06 3.37 23.69
CA GLU A 53 -6.97 3.25 24.81
C GLU A 53 -8.33 3.79 24.40
N ASN A 54 -9.36 2.94 24.46
CA ASN A 54 -10.72 3.38 24.19
C ASN A 54 -11.32 4.07 25.43
N ALA A 55 -12.45 4.76 25.25
CA ALA A 55 -13.10 5.55 26.31
C ALA A 55 -13.52 4.74 27.56
N VAL A 56 -13.44 3.40 27.49
CA VAL A 56 -13.79 2.46 28.57
C VAL A 56 -12.53 1.91 29.27
N GLY A 57 -11.34 2.42 28.95
CA GLY A 57 -10.05 2.03 29.55
C GLY A 57 -9.43 0.75 28.98
N THR A 58 -10.03 0.16 27.95
CA THR A 58 -9.47 -1.04 27.29
C THR A 58 -8.39 -0.63 26.29
N LYS A 59 -7.19 -1.17 26.50
CA LYS A 59 -6.05 -0.97 25.59
C LYS A 59 -6.10 -2.00 24.47
N ALA A 60 -6.30 -1.54 23.24
CA ALA A 60 -6.23 -2.35 22.05
C ALA A 60 -4.93 -2.04 21.28
N SER A 61 -4.28 -3.06 20.71
CA SER A 61 -3.13 -2.87 19.83
C SER A 61 -3.59 -2.75 18.38
N HIS A 62 -3.32 -1.61 17.75
CA HIS A 62 -3.69 -1.33 16.36
C HIS A 62 -2.44 -1.37 15.49
N LEU A 63 -2.47 -2.11 14.38
CA LEU A 63 -1.36 -2.17 13.44
C LEU A 63 -1.15 -0.81 12.75
N LEU A 64 0.11 -0.43 12.62
CA LEU A 64 0.57 0.70 11.81
C LEU A 64 0.95 0.18 10.43
N TYR A 65 0.34 0.76 9.40
CA TYR A 65 0.57 0.45 8.00
C TYR A 65 1.36 1.59 7.35
N ASP A 66 2.38 1.26 6.56
CA ASP A 66 3.05 2.21 5.68
C ASP A 66 3.29 1.58 4.30
N VAL A 67 3.66 2.40 3.34
CA VAL A 67 4.25 1.94 2.08
C VAL A 67 5.53 1.14 2.38
N ASP A 68 5.79 0.08 1.62
CA ASP A 68 7.08 -0.63 1.70
C ASP A 68 8.22 0.28 1.22
N ARG A 69 8.80 1.05 2.15
CA ARG A 69 9.85 2.06 1.90
C ARG A 69 11.19 1.43 1.47
N GLU A 70 11.36 0.14 1.61
CA GLU A 70 12.54 -0.56 1.08
C GLU A 70 12.40 -0.83 -0.42
N VAL A 71 11.15 -0.92 -0.91
CA VAL A 71 10.84 -1.21 -2.32
C VAL A 71 10.35 0.01 -3.08
N ILE A 72 9.72 0.98 -2.44
CA ILE A 72 9.15 2.17 -3.09
C ILE A 72 9.90 3.38 -2.52
N LEU A 73 10.83 3.92 -3.32
CA LEU A 73 11.75 5.01 -2.94
C LEU A 73 11.30 6.35 -3.54
N SER A 74 10.50 6.32 -4.60
CA SER A 74 9.88 7.49 -5.22
C SER A 74 8.39 7.25 -5.49
N LYS A 75 7.65 8.33 -5.81
CA LYS A 75 6.25 8.19 -6.25
C LYS A 75 6.12 7.40 -7.55
N ASP A 76 7.12 7.45 -8.43
CA ASP A 76 7.11 6.73 -9.70
C ASP A 76 7.18 5.20 -9.49
N ASP A 77 7.90 4.77 -8.45
CA ASP A 77 8.00 3.35 -8.06
C ASP A 77 6.65 2.71 -7.73
N ILE A 78 5.66 3.51 -7.34
CA ILE A 78 4.29 3.03 -7.07
C ILE A 78 3.71 2.37 -8.31
N VAL A 79 4.01 2.87 -9.51
CA VAL A 79 3.47 2.30 -10.76
C VAL A 79 4.05 0.91 -11.03
N TYR A 80 5.36 0.74 -10.81
CA TYR A 80 6.07 -0.53 -11.04
C TYR A 80 5.77 -1.61 -9.99
N THR A 81 5.10 -1.25 -8.90
CA THR A 81 4.80 -2.15 -7.78
C THR A 81 3.31 -2.49 -7.64
N ARG A 82 2.43 -1.87 -8.45
CA ARG A 82 0.99 -2.17 -8.48
C ARG A 82 0.70 -3.62 -8.84
N SER A 83 -0.34 -4.19 -8.24
CA SER A 83 -0.91 -5.47 -8.65
C SER A 83 -1.84 -5.31 -9.85
N PRO A 84 -2.06 -6.37 -10.66
CA PRO A 84 -2.93 -6.32 -11.84
C PRO A 84 -4.37 -5.86 -11.53
N THR A 85 -4.84 -6.09 -10.30
CA THR A 85 -6.20 -5.74 -9.84
C THR A 85 -6.45 -4.24 -9.75
N VAL A 86 -5.40 -3.42 -9.64
CA VAL A 86 -5.51 -1.95 -9.50
C VAL A 86 -4.88 -1.20 -10.68
N MET A 87 -4.48 -1.93 -11.72
CA MET A 87 -3.96 -1.35 -12.95
C MET A 87 -5.09 -0.86 -13.85
N THR A 88 -4.85 0.26 -14.53
CA THR A 88 -5.70 0.65 -15.67
C THR A 88 -5.51 -0.32 -16.84
N PRO A 89 -6.43 -0.40 -17.81
CA PRO A 89 -6.25 -1.24 -19.00
C PRO A 89 -4.92 -0.99 -19.73
N LYS A 90 -4.56 0.28 -19.94
CA LYS A 90 -3.26 0.68 -20.55
C LYS A 90 -2.05 0.24 -19.73
N GLN A 91 -2.16 0.21 -18.40
CA GLN A 91 -1.10 -0.29 -17.52
C GLN A 91 -0.99 -1.81 -17.63
N ARG A 92 -2.12 -2.50 -17.71
CA ARG A 92 -2.19 -3.96 -17.80
C ARG A 92 -1.61 -4.48 -19.12
N GLU A 93 -1.82 -3.78 -20.23
CA GLU A 93 -1.20 -4.09 -21.53
C GLU A 93 0.34 -4.04 -21.49
N LYS A 94 0.90 -3.19 -20.63
CA LYS A 94 2.36 -3.05 -20.43
C LYS A 94 2.92 -3.98 -19.36
N ALA A 95 2.05 -4.65 -18.60
CA ALA A 95 2.47 -5.50 -17.51
C ALA A 95 2.97 -6.85 -18.03
N GLN A 96 4.09 -7.32 -17.48
CA GLN A 96 4.72 -8.59 -17.84
C GLN A 96 4.90 -9.44 -16.58
N GLN A 97 4.99 -10.75 -16.76
CA GLN A 97 5.28 -11.66 -15.66
C GLN A 97 6.78 -11.64 -15.36
N CYS A 98 7.15 -11.22 -14.15
CA CYS A 98 8.53 -11.32 -13.67
C CYS A 98 8.87 -12.78 -13.36
N THR A 99 10.16 -13.10 -13.31
CA THR A 99 10.72 -14.38 -12.80
C THR A 99 10.19 -14.80 -11.42
N CYS A 100 9.82 -13.87 -10.54
CA CYS A 100 9.18 -14.18 -9.25
C CYS A 100 7.69 -14.57 -9.37
N GLY A 101 7.18 -14.73 -10.59
CA GLY A 101 5.80 -15.09 -10.89
C GLY A 101 4.79 -13.94 -10.82
N ARG A 102 5.18 -12.77 -10.30
CA ARG A 102 4.29 -11.60 -10.17
C ARG A 102 4.16 -10.86 -11.51
N ILE A 103 2.93 -10.53 -11.88
CA ILE A 103 2.63 -9.70 -13.05
C ILE A 103 2.66 -8.23 -12.65
N ARG A 104 3.58 -7.46 -13.23
CA ARG A 104 3.78 -6.03 -12.95
C ARG A 104 4.28 -5.29 -14.20
N ILE A 105 4.21 -3.96 -14.19
CA ILE A 105 4.98 -3.18 -15.15
C ILE A 105 6.44 -3.26 -14.71
N LEU A 106 7.31 -3.75 -15.60
CA LEU A 106 8.74 -3.81 -15.33
C LEU A 106 9.35 -2.40 -15.47
N PRO A 107 10.34 -2.04 -14.63
CA PRO A 107 11.10 -0.81 -14.82
C PRO A 107 11.75 -0.76 -16.22
N PRO A 108 11.98 0.44 -16.79
CA PRO A 108 12.66 0.58 -18.07
C PRO A 108 14.00 -0.17 -18.07
N GLU A 109 14.32 -0.82 -19.18
CA GLU A 109 15.59 -1.54 -19.37
C GLU A 109 15.83 -2.71 -18.40
N SER A 110 14.80 -3.14 -17.67
CA SER A 110 14.85 -4.29 -16.77
C SER A 110 14.00 -5.46 -17.27
N ASP A 111 14.48 -6.67 -17.06
CA ASP A 111 13.77 -7.93 -17.28
C ASP A 111 13.09 -8.47 -16.01
N ILE A 112 13.31 -7.81 -14.88
CA ILE A 112 12.76 -8.18 -13.57
C ILE A 112 12.01 -7.02 -12.91
N CYS A 113 11.04 -7.35 -12.06
CA CYS A 113 10.22 -6.35 -11.38
C CYS A 113 11.02 -5.59 -10.32
N LEU A 114 10.57 -4.37 -10.01
CA LEU A 114 11.24 -3.49 -9.05
C LEU A 114 11.48 -4.14 -7.68
N THR A 115 10.55 -5.00 -7.22
CA THR A 115 10.75 -5.72 -5.95
C THR A 115 11.89 -6.71 -6.03
N CYS A 116 12.05 -7.46 -7.13
CA CYS A 116 13.18 -8.38 -7.26
C CYS A 116 14.51 -7.64 -7.36
N MET A 117 14.52 -6.48 -8.00
CA MET A 117 15.73 -5.64 -8.10
C MET A 117 16.20 -5.16 -6.72
N ARG A 118 15.26 -4.82 -5.82
CA ARG A 118 15.57 -4.21 -4.51
C ARG A 118 15.61 -5.21 -3.36
N LYS A 119 14.85 -6.30 -3.46
CA LYS A 119 14.79 -7.40 -2.49
C LYS A 119 14.98 -8.72 -3.23
N PRO A 120 16.21 -9.01 -3.71
CA PRO A 120 16.52 -10.32 -4.25
C PRO A 120 16.28 -11.36 -3.14
N GLN A 121 15.48 -12.39 -3.47
CA GLN A 121 15.19 -13.50 -2.57
C GLN A 121 16.34 -14.49 -2.53
#